data_AF-A0A841HTH6-F1
#
_entry.id   AF-A0A841HTH6-F1
#
_cell.length_a   1.000
_cell.length_b   1.000
_cell.length_c   1.000
_cell.angle_alpha   90.00
_cell.angle_beta   90.00
_cell.angle_gamma   90.00
#
_symmetry.space_group_name_H-M   'P 1'
#
loop_
_entity.id
_entity.type
_entity.pdbx_description
1 polymer ?
#
loop_
_entity_poly.entity_id
_entity_poly.type
_entity_poly.pdbx_seq_one_letter_code
_entity_poly.pdbx_strand_id
1 'polypeptide(L)'
;MTQQAYDGPKLSSKEVAHISGDLRFTAGLPVSALLRQVDGRTLSVGQSGVDVMPGDHVLLVDCVIQDPASTSRFELNVSVAAGERYRLVPETGTERQGCVAVHLEPAS
;
A
#
# COMPACT_ATOMS: atom_id res chain seq x y z
N MET A 1 -8.20 4.21 -9.46
CA MET A 1 -8.49 5.59 -8.98
C MET A 1 -7.74 5.80 -7.68
N THR A 2 -7.24 7.01 -7.45
CA THR A 2 -6.46 7.38 -6.25
C THR A 2 -7.35 8.10 -5.24
N GLN A 3 -7.27 7.74 -3.97
CA GLN A 3 -7.96 8.44 -2.88
C GLN A 3 -7.08 9.56 -2.31
N GLN A 4 -7.70 10.63 -1.82
CA GLN A 4 -7.03 11.62 -0.99
C GLN A 4 -7.23 11.24 0.49
N ALA A 5 -6.15 11.10 1.26
CA ALA A 5 -6.22 10.80 2.69
C ALA A 5 -5.92 12.00 3.60
N TYR A 6 -5.92 13.21 3.06
CA TYR A 6 -5.78 14.47 3.79
C TYR A 6 -7.01 15.35 3.64
N ASP A 7 -7.19 16.30 4.57
CA ASP A 7 -8.30 17.25 4.53
C ASP A 7 -7.97 18.46 3.66
N GLY A 8 -9.01 19.08 3.08
CA GLY A 8 -8.87 20.29 2.28
C GLY A 8 -8.90 20.06 0.76
N PRO A 9 -8.58 21.10 -0.03
CA PRO A 9 -8.61 21.02 -1.49
C PRO A 9 -7.55 20.04 -2.00
N LYS A 10 -7.79 19.50 -3.20
CA LYS A 10 -6.82 18.62 -3.86
C LYS A 10 -5.52 19.38 -4.14
N LEU A 11 -4.43 18.87 -3.60
CA LEU A 11 -3.08 19.41 -3.80
C LEU A 11 -2.44 18.83 -5.07
N SER A 12 -1.40 19.51 -5.55
CA SER A 12 -0.64 19.02 -6.70
C SER A 12 0.21 17.81 -6.32
N SER A 13 0.60 17.01 -7.31
CA SER A 13 1.44 15.83 -7.09
C SER A 13 2.84 16.15 -6.54
N LYS A 14 3.26 17.41 -6.50
CA LYS A 14 4.55 17.85 -5.92
C LYS A 14 4.45 18.15 -4.43
N GLU A 15 3.23 18.31 -3.92
CA GLU A 15 2.94 18.69 -2.53
C GLU A 15 2.55 17.47 -1.68
N VAL A 16 2.26 16.34 -2.34
CA VAL A 16 1.82 15.10 -1.70
C VAL A 16 2.78 13.97 -2.02
N ALA A 17 2.79 12.96 -1.17
CA ALA A 17 3.34 11.66 -1.50
C ALA A 17 2.23 10.75 -2.03
N HIS A 18 2.56 9.92 -3.02
CA HIS A 18 1.63 8.92 -3.53
C HIS A 18 2.06 7.52 -3.08
N ILE A 19 1.19 6.81 -2.37
CA ILE A 19 1.42 5.42 -1.97
C ILE A 19 0.51 4.52 -2.79
N SER A 20 1.09 3.52 -3.44
CA SER A 20 0.38 2.53 -4.24
C SER A 20 0.57 1.11 -3.70
N GLY A 21 -0.49 0.31 -3.72
CA GLY A 21 -0.48 -1.13 -3.60
C GLY A 21 -1.02 -1.80 -4.85
N ASP A 22 -1.31 -3.08 -4.77
CA ASP A 22 -1.91 -3.83 -5.87
C ASP A 22 -3.44 -3.61 -5.89
N LEU A 23 -4.04 -3.53 -7.09
CA LEU A 23 -5.51 -3.47 -7.25
C LEU A 23 -6.16 -4.85 -7.17
N ARG A 24 -5.42 -5.85 -7.63
CA ARG A 24 -5.81 -7.24 -7.88
C ARG A 24 -4.53 -8.06 -7.89
N PHE A 25 -4.67 -9.38 -7.82
CA PHE A 25 -3.61 -10.28 -8.28
C PHE A 25 -3.22 -9.90 -9.70
N THR A 26 -2.00 -9.42 -9.86
CA THR A 26 -1.36 -9.29 -11.16
C THR A 26 -1.23 -10.71 -11.74
N ALA A 27 -1.70 -10.90 -12.97
CA ALA A 27 -1.69 -12.22 -13.60
C ALA A 27 -0.26 -12.80 -13.57
N GLY A 28 -0.07 -13.89 -12.83
CA GLY A 28 1.21 -14.58 -12.68
C GLY A 28 1.96 -14.36 -11.36
N LEU A 29 1.48 -13.49 -10.45
CA LEU A 29 2.06 -13.36 -9.10
C LEU A 29 1.14 -14.01 -8.06
N PRO A 30 1.64 -14.96 -7.25
CA PRO A 30 0.83 -15.67 -6.26
C PRO A 30 0.49 -14.81 -5.03
N VAL A 31 1.04 -13.59 -4.94
CA VAL A 31 0.95 -12.68 -3.78
C VAL A 31 0.53 -11.27 -4.21
N SER A 32 -0.19 -10.55 -3.34
CA SER A 32 -0.57 -9.15 -3.55
C SER A 32 -0.60 -8.36 -2.24
N ALA A 33 -0.19 -7.10 -2.28
CA ALA A 33 -0.26 -6.17 -1.15
C ALA A 33 -1.41 -5.17 -1.34
N LEU A 34 -2.49 -5.32 -0.57
CA LEU A 34 -3.69 -4.49 -0.65
C LEU A 34 -3.69 -3.46 0.48
N LEU A 35 -3.58 -2.18 0.12
CA LEU A 35 -3.68 -1.10 1.10
C LEU A 35 -5.14 -0.95 1.59
N ARG A 36 -5.34 -1.00 2.90
CA ARG A 36 -6.66 -0.97 3.56
C ARG A 36 -6.93 0.36 4.24
N GLN A 37 -5.95 0.88 4.96
CA GLN A 37 -6.08 2.11 5.72
C GLN A 37 -4.80 2.93 5.70
N VAL A 38 -4.96 4.25 5.87
CA VAL A 38 -3.89 5.20 6.18
C VAL A 38 -4.35 6.07 7.33
N ASP A 39 -3.59 6.12 8.42
CA ASP A 39 -3.88 6.91 9.63
C ASP A 39 -5.30 6.68 10.15
N GLY A 40 -5.74 5.41 10.12
CA GLY A 40 -7.10 4.99 10.51
C GLY A 40 -8.21 5.30 9.50
N ARG A 41 -7.92 6.02 8.40
CA ARG A 41 -8.87 6.28 7.31
C ARG A 41 -8.94 5.07 6.38
N THR A 42 -10.13 4.49 6.23
CA THR A 42 -10.34 3.31 5.37
C THR A 42 -10.45 3.71 3.90
N LEU A 43 -9.67 3.04 3.05
CA LEU A 43 -9.72 3.21 1.60
C LEU A 43 -10.98 2.57 1.01
N SER A 44 -11.53 3.18 -0.03
CA SER A 44 -12.70 2.63 -0.70
C SER A 44 -12.35 1.39 -1.51
N VAL A 45 -13.30 0.46 -1.61
CA VAL A 45 -13.15 -0.77 -2.41
C VAL A 45 -12.81 -0.41 -3.86
N GLY A 46 -11.72 -0.99 -4.40
CA GLY A 46 -11.26 -0.75 -5.77
C GLY A 46 -10.26 0.39 -5.94
N GLN A 47 -9.81 1.02 -4.86
CA GLN A 47 -8.66 1.93 -4.85
C GLN A 47 -7.41 1.15 -4.45
N SER A 48 -6.34 1.31 -5.20
CA SER A 48 -5.01 0.77 -4.87
C SER A 48 -4.00 1.84 -4.52
N GLY A 49 -4.41 3.10 -4.51
CA GLY A 49 -3.49 4.21 -4.34
C GLY A 49 -4.11 5.31 -3.53
N VAL A 50 -3.26 6.02 -2.80
CA VAL A 50 -3.66 7.10 -1.91
C VAL A 50 -2.62 8.22 -1.95
N ASP A 51 -3.10 9.45 -1.97
CA ASP A 51 -2.28 10.65 -1.81
C ASP A 51 -2.33 11.07 -0.33
N VAL A 52 -1.17 11.27 0.25
CA VAL A 52 -0.97 11.64 1.66
C VAL A 52 -0.08 12.88 1.75
N MET A 53 -0.16 13.60 2.87
CA MET A 53 0.79 14.68 3.14
C MET A 53 2.20 14.10 3.35
N PRO A 54 3.28 14.87 3.15
CA PRO A 54 4.62 14.43 3.54
C PRO A 54 4.72 14.26 5.06
N GLY A 55 5.41 13.22 5.52
CA GLY A 55 5.57 12.93 6.95
C GLY A 55 5.46 11.44 7.27
N ASP A 56 5.16 11.14 8.53
CA ASP A 56 5.04 9.78 9.05
C ASP A 56 3.58 9.32 9.02
N HIS A 57 3.36 8.09 8.57
CA HIS A 57 2.04 7.49 8.44
C HIS A 57 1.99 6.07 8.97
N VAL A 58 0.80 5.69 9.45
CA VAL A 58 0.48 4.31 9.80
C VAL A 58 -0.39 3.71 8.71
N LEU A 59 0.13 2.70 8.02
CA LEU A 59 -0.59 1.97 6.98
C LEU A 59 -1.11 0.64 7.53
N LEU A 60 -2.33 0.28 7.15
CA LEU A 60 -2.84 -1.08 7.32
C LEU A 60 -2.88 -1.77 5.95
N VAL A 61 -2.17 -2.89 5.82
CA VAL A 61 -2.02 -3.60 4.54
C VAL A 61 -2.40 -5.06 4.73
N ASP A 62 -3.22 -5.58 3.82
CA ASP A 62 -3.50 -7.01 3.72
C ASP A 62 -2.58 -7.61 2.64
N CYS A 63 -1.74 -8.56 3.02
CA CYS A 63 -0.98 -9.37 2.09
C CYS A 63 -1.74 -10.67 1.81
N VAL A 64 -2.12 -10.88 0.55
CA VAL A 64 -2.99 -11.96 0.13
C VAL A 64 -2.22 -12.94 -0.76
N ILE A 65 -2.34 -14.23 -0.49
CA ILE A 65 -1.78 -15.31 -1.32
C ILE A 65 -2.90 -16.15 -1.89
N GLN A 66 -2.79 -16.54 -3.16
CA GLN A 66 -3.82 -17.34 -3.83
C GLN A 66 -3.74 -18.83 -3.52
N ASP A 67 -2.53 -19.39 -3.45
CA ASP A 67 -2.33 -20.83 -3.29
C ASP A 67 -1.13 -21.14 -2.36
N PRO A 68 -1.38 -21.58 -1.12
CA PRO A 68 -2.69 -21.74 -0.50
C PRO A 68 -3.35 -20.38 -0.22
N ALA A 69 -4.68 -20.32 -0.32
CA ALA A 69 -5.46 -19.11 -0.03
C ALA A 69 -5.21 -18.68 1.42
N SER A 70 -4.51 -17.56 1.60
CA SER A 70 -4.20 -17.01 2.91
C SER A 70 -4.15 -15.49 2.86
N THR A 71 -4.43 -14.85 3.99
CA THR A 71 -4.34 -13.41 4.14
C THR A 71 -3.68 -13.08 5.47
N SER A 72 -2.59 -12.33 5.41
CA SER A 72 -1.89 -11.80 6.57
C SER A 72 -2.06 -10.29 6.59
N ARG A 73 -2.22 -9.70 7.77
CA ARG A 73 -2.38 -8.25 7.94
C ARG A 73 -1.14 -7.66 8.60
N PHE A 74 -0.66 -6.58 8.03
CA PHE A 74 0.52 -5.86 8.48
C PHE A 74 0.17 -4.40 8.76
N GLU A 75 0.69 -3.90 9.88
CA GLU A 75 0.73 -2.48 10.17
C GLU A 75 2.15 -1.97 9.85
N LEU A 76 2.25 -0.92 9.03
CA LEU A 76 3.53 -0.34 8.62
C LEU A 76 3.61 1.10 9.11
N ASN A 77 4.69 1.42 9.82
CA ASN A 77 5.05 2.79 10.15
C ASN A 77 6.05 3.27 9.09
N VAL A 78 5.65 4.23 8.27
CA VAL A 78 6.42 4.68 7.10
C VAL A 78 6.61 6.19 7.11
N SER A 79 7.69 6.66 6.49
CA SER A 79 7.94 8.08 6.28
C SER A 79 8.02 8.36 4.78
N VAL A 80 7.28 9.38 4.32
CA VAL A 80 7.15 9.70 2.90
C VAL A 80 7.43 11.17 2.62
N ALA A 81 8.03 11.45 1.47
CA ALA A 81 8.41 12.79 1.06
C ALA A 81 7.48 13.38 -0.02
N ALA A 82 7.39 14.70 -0.06
CA ALA A 82 6.60 15.43 -1.04
C ALA A 82 7.10 15.16 -2.46
N GLY A 83 6.19 14.95 -3.41
CA GLY A 83 6.55 14.71 -4.80
C GLY A 83 6.98 13.28 -5.11
N GLU A 84 7.16 12.45 -4.08
CA GLU A 84 7.63 11.08 -4.24
C GLU A 84 6.48 10.10 -4.43
N ARG A 85 6.80 9.00 -5.10
CA ARG A 85 5.89 7.88 -5.29
C ARG A 85 6.46 6.66 -4.60
N TYR A 86 5.57 5.87 -4.02
CA TYR A 86 5.92 4.67 -3.30
C TYR A 86 5.03 3.52 -3.72
N ARG A 87 5.57 2.30 -3.59
CA ARG A 87 4.88 1.05 -3.85
C ARG A 87 5.02 0.11 -2.66
N LEU A 88 3.91 -0.52 -2.29
CA LEU A 88 3.89 -1.65 -1.37
C LEU A 88 4.41 -2.90 -2.08
N VAL A 89 5.45 -3.50 -1.52
CA VAL A 89 6.10 -4.70 -2.05
C VAL A 89 5.94 -5.81 -1.02
N PRO A 90 5.14 -6.86 -1.33
CA PRO A 90 5.04 -8.01 -0.44
C PRO A 90 6.33 -8.83 -0.47
N GLU A 91 6.79 -9.26 0.70
CA GLU A 91 7.89 -10.20 0.86
C GLU A 91 7.33 -11.60 1.09
N THR A 92 7.71 -12.54 0.23
CA THR A 92 7.36 -13.96 0.36
C THR A 92 8.52 -14.72 1.00
N GLY A 93 8.23 -15.53 2.02
CA GLY A 93 9.21 -16.45 2.59
C GLY A 93 9.56 -17.62 1.65
N THR A 94 10.46 -18.50 2.08
CA THR A 94 10.77 -19.73 1.34
C THR A 94 9.55 -20.66 1.24
N GLU A 95 9.51 -21.47 0.18
CA GLU A 95 8.37 -22.26 -0.31
C GLU A 95 7.40 -22.73 0.79
N ARG A 96 6.20 -22.13 0.81
CA ARG A 96 5.00 -22.42 1.66
C ARG A 96 4.80 -21.56 2.92
N GLN A 97 5.71 -20.67 3.30
CA GLN A 97 5.52 -19.84 4.52
C GLN A 97 4.62 -18.62 4.31
N GLY A 98 4.17 -18.39 3.09
CA GLY A 98 3.31 -17.28 2.76
C GLY A 98 4.01 -15.92 2.84
N CYS A 99 3.23 -14.87 3.06
CA CYS A 99 3.70 -13.50 3.05
C CYS A 99 4.19 -13.15 4.46
N VAL A 100 5.47 -12.84 4.56
CA VAL A 100 6.16 -12.66 5.85
C VAL A 100 6.27 -11.20 6.25
N ALA A 101 6.29 -10.30 5.27
CA ALA A 101 6.30 -8.86 5.48
C ALA A 101 5.73 -8.14 4.26
N VAL A 102 5.47 -6.83 4.43
CA VAL A 102 5.23 -5.91 3.32
C VAL A 102 6.11 -4.70 3.55
N HIS A 103 6.81 -4.25 2.51
CA HIS A 103 7.69 -3.10 2.55
C HIS A 103 7.13 -1.96 1.72
N LEU A 104 7.56 -0.74 2.03
CA LEU A 104 7.32 0.43 1.19
C LEU A 104 8.61 0.79 0.46
N GLU A 105 8.57 0.78 -0.86
CA GLU A 105 9.72 1.12 -1.70
C GLU A 105 9.43 2.35 -2.56
N PRO A 106 10.43 3.20 -2.85
CA PRO A 106 10.29 4.25 -3.85
C PRO A 106 9.93 3.67 -5.22
N ALA A 107 8.94 4.25 -5.88
CA ALA A 107 8.51 3.88 -7.21
C ALA A 107 9.08 4.89 -8.23
N SER A 108 10.02 4.42 -9.05
CA SER A 108 10.66 5.18 -10.13
C SER A 108 9.68 5.66 -11.20
#